data_AF-A0A2D4ST85-F1
#
_entry.id   AF-A0A2D4ST85-F1
#
_cell.length_a   1.000
_cell.length_b   1.000
_cell.length_c   1.000
_cell.angle_alpha   90.00
_cell.angle_beta   90.00
_cell.angle_gamma   90.00
#
_symmetry.space_group_name_H-M   'P 1'
#
loop_
_entity.id
_entity.type
_entity.pdbx_description
1 polymer ?
#
loop_
_entity_poly.entity_id
_entity_poly.type
_entity_poly.pdbx_seq_one_letter_code
_entity_poly.pdbx_strand_id
1 'polypeptide(L)'
;MFTFISLFACTEYGFHNKIGINNGANDSNGTSDGSGFDFSTDSLIEDEPEYNSLVGRVCSPTGGDWIVDAYVYVEIDTNNDGVIDYISDDYTNGEGFYTLNDLPQGEHIVYISKGSFTKEMVVDVLPGTTELPFDVCELDQPSIAVVDGEYDHIEQILQELGIEYTLYDNNTASSMFGNLELMETYDIIFINCGSYADVENASNPQKIDNVKEFVNNGGSIYASDHAAYSIGYAFPNAVDFIGVNGLASTVEAKIIDPTMQTILESSDATIDYDLNQWMVFNTVASNVEVLVSGDVQFINSTNSVELRNDLPLAVRYERGEGTVVYTTFHNERQGSTFAVDKLLQEMIFSL
;
A
#
# COMPACT_ATOMS: atom_id res chain seq x y z
N MET A 1 -17.18 -37.89 29.41
CA MET A 1 -18.53 -37.63 28.89
C MET A 1 -18.38 -36.54 27.85
N PHE A 2 -18.49 -36.94 26.58
CA PHE A 2 -18.44 -36.21 25.30
C PHE A 2 -17.34 -35.16 25.02
N THR A 3 -16.35 -35.64 24.25
CA THR A 3 -15.48 -34.90 23.33
C THR A 3 -16.12 -34.94 21.94
N PHE A 4 -16.14 -33.83 21.20
CA PHE A 4 -16.48 -33.82 19.77
C PHE A 4 -15.25 -33.39 18.96
N ILE A 5 -14.85 -34.27 18.05
CA ILE A 5 -13.89 -34.06 16.96
C ILE A 5 -14.73 -34.07 15.68
N SER A 6 -14.49 -33.14 14.76
CA SER A 6 -14.94 -33.29 13.37
C SER A 6 -13.81 -32.86 12.42
N LEU A 7 -13.20 -33.87 11.80
CA LEU A 7 -12.45 -33.75 10.54
C LEU A 7 -13.46 -33.56 9.38
N PHE A 8 -13.08 -32.77 8.39
CA PHE A 8 -13.48 -33.01 7.00
C PHE A 8 -12.29 -32.79 6.08
N ALA A 9 -12.09 -33.74 5.16
CA ALA A 9 -11.04 -33.79 4.17
C ALA A 9 -11.63 -33.75 2.75
N CYS A 10 -10.88 -33.11 1.85
CA CYS A 10 -10.68 -33.30 0.41
C CYS A 10 -11.84 -33.73 -0.51
N THR A 11 -11.95 -33.02 -1.65
CA THR A 11 -12.00 -33.67 -2.97
C THR A 11 -11.34 -32.80 -4.05
N GLU A 12 -10.32 -33.38 -4.69
CA GLU A 12 -9.69 -32.94 -5.95
C GLU A 12 -10.62 -33.18 -7.14
N TYR A 13 -10.59 -32.31 -8.15
CA TYR A 13 -11.13 -32.59 -9.48
C TYR A 13 -10.02 -32.43 -10.52
N GLY A 14 -9.66 -33.56 -11.14
CA GLY A 14 -9.00 -33.61 -12.44
C GLY A 14 -9.61 -34.76 -13.22
N PHE A 15 -9.80 -34.58 -14.53
CA PHE A 15 -9.28 -35.48 -15.57
C PHE A 15 -9.87 -35.15 -16.96
N HIS A 16 -8.96 -34.82 -17.88
CA HIS A 16 -8.75 -35.40 -19.22
C HIS A 16 -9.66 -35.12 -20.44
N ASN A 17 -8.99 -34.47 -21.40
CA ASN A 17 -9.10 -34.58 -22.85
C ASN A 17 -9.21 -36.02 -23.39
N LYS A 18 -10.03 -36.21 -24.44
CA LYS A 18 -9.74 -37.17 -25.53
C LYS A 18 -10.44 -36.81 -26.84
N ILE A 19 -9.61 -36.56 -27.85
CA ILE A 19 -9.93 -36.46 -29.27
C ILE A 19 -10.24 -37.85 -29.84
N GLY A 20 -11.20 -37.96 -30.76
CA GLY A 20 -11.46 -39.16 -31.54
C GLY A 20 -12.31 -38.88 -32.79
N ILE A 21 -11.65 -38.85 -33.94
CA ILE A 21 -12.23 -38.73 -35.29
C ILE A 21 -12.84 -40.08 -35.70
N ASN A 22 -14.02 -40.09 -36.36
CA ASN A 22 -14.26 -41.06 -37.44
C ASN A 22 -15.34 -40.63 -38.44
N ASN A 23 -14.97 -40.77 -39.72
CA ASN A 23 -15.78 -40.57 -40.92
C ASN A 23 -16.76 -41.72 -41.16
N GLY A 24 -17.85 -41.48 -41.91
CA GLY A 24 -18.44 -42.54 -42.75
C GLY A 24 -19.93 -42.45 -43.06
N ALA A 25 -20.24 -41.76 -44.17
CA ALA A 25 -21.11 -42.16 -45.29
C ALA A 25 -22.63 -42.43 -45.12
N ASN A 26 -23.38 -41.69 -45.97
CA ASN A 26 -24.55 -42.06 -46.80
C ASN A 26 -25.72 -42.83 -46.17
N ASP A 27 -26.92 -42.26 -46.25
CA ASP A 27 -27.85 -42.63 -47.33
C ASP A 27 -28.96 -41.58 -47.55
N SER A 28 -29.72 -41.80 -48.61
CA SER A 28 -30.40 -40.85 -49.48
C SER A 28 -31.94 -40.80 -49.34
N ASN A 29 -32.50 -39.70 -49.89
CA ASN A 29 -33.84 -39.53 -50.48
C ASN A 29 -35.12 -39.51 -49.63
N GLY A 30 -35.90 -38.44 -49.80
CA GLY A 30 -37.35 -38.41 -49.50
C GLY A 30 -37.96 -37.00 -49.61
N THR A 31 -38.75 -36.78 -50.66
CA THR A 31 -39.36 -35.53 -51.16
C THR A 31 -40.68 -35.10 -50.48
N SER A 32 -40.98 -33.78 -50.59
CA SER A 32 -42.30 -33.07 -50.59
C SER A 32 -43.11 -33.12 -49.27
N ASP A 33 -43.82 -32.09 -48.82
CA ASP A 33 -44.59 -31.05 -49.51
C ASP A 33 -44.89 -29.89 -48.52
N GLY A 34 -45.28 -28.72 -49.04
CA GLY A 34 -45.23 -27.44 -48.31
C GLY A 34 -46.41 -27.10 -47.40
N SER A 35 -46.21 -26.04 -46.59
CA SER A 35 -47.20 -25.01 -46.27
C SER A 35 -46.50 -23.90 -45.49
N GLY A 36 -46.58 -22.67 -46.00
CA GLY A 36 -45.82 -21.54 -45.48
C GLY A 36 -46.28 -21.03 -44.12
N PHE A 37 -45.35 -20.37 -43.45
CA PHE A 37 -45.60 -19.22 -42.59
C PHE A 37 -44.45 -18.25 -42.79
N ASP A 38 -44.74 -17.16 -43.48
CA ASP A 38 -43.93 -15.94 -43.46
C ASP A 38 -44.28 -15.21 -42.16
N PHE A 39 -43.28 -15.04 -41.31
CA PHE A 39 -43.30 -14.04 -40.25
C PHE A 39 -41.95 -13.34 -40.26
N SER A 40 -41.80 -12.37 -41.17
CA SER A 40 -40.84 -11.30 -40.96
C SER A 40 -41.38 -10.35 -39.88
N THR A 41 -40.87 -10.48 -38.66
CA THR A 41 -40.61 -9.33 -37.80
C THR A 41 -39.30 -9.59 -37.08
N ASP A 42 -38.25 -8.98 -37.62
CA ASP A 42 -37.27 -8.20 -36.88
C ASP A 42 -37.22 -8.44 -35.35
N SER A 43 -36.21 -9.20 -34.93
CA SER A 43 -35.43 -8.84 -33.74
C SER A 43 -33.97 -9.19 -34.03
N LEU A 44 -33.30 -8.31 -34.76
CA LEU A 44 -31.91 -7.99 -34.44
C LEU A 44 -31.91 -7.57 -32.96
N ILE A 45 -31.11 -8.16 -32.09
CA ILE A 45 -29.75 -7.70 -31.81
C ILE A 45 -29.01 -8.89 -31.18
N GLU A 46 -27.78 -9.06 -31.62
CA GLU A 46 -26.77 -9.99 -31.10
C GLU A 46 -26.62 -9.77 -29.58
N ASP A 47 -26.43 -10.84 -28.80
CA ASP A 47 -25.94 -10.73 -27.42
C ASP A 47 -24.55 -10.05 -27.49
N GLU A 48 -24.53 -8.72 -27.50
CA GLU A 48 -23.38 -7.90 -27.17
C GLU A 48 -22.89 -8.38 -25.80
N PRO A 49 -21.58 -8.54 -25.58
CA PRO A 49 -21.10 -8.92 -24.26
C PRO A 49 -21.67 -7.91 -23.26
N GLU A 50 -22.45 -8.42 -22.30
CA GLU A 50 -23.26 -7.61 -21.37
C GLU A 50 -22.39 -6.66 -20.52
N TYR A 51 -21.07 -6.83 -20.61
CA TYR A 51 -20.12 -6.04 -19.88
C TYR A 51 -18.85 -5.67 -20.65
N ASN A 52 -18.36 -4.47 -20.33
CA ASN A 52 -17.17 -3.83 -20.88
C ASN A 52 -16.02 -3.86 -19.88
N SER A 53 -14.82 -3.50 -20.32
CA SER A 53 -13.66 -3.37 -19.44
C SER A 53 -13.04 -1.98 -19.54
N LEU A 54 -12.39 -1.57 -18.45
CA LEU A 54 -11.59 -0.36 -18.37
C LEU A 54 -10.17 -0.73 -17.98
N VAL A 55 -9.20 -0.29 -18.77
CA VAL A 55 -7.77 -0.49 -18.48
C VAL A 55 -7.09 0.85 -18.30
N GLY A 56 -6.18 0.90 -17.34
CA GLY A 56 -5.43 2.11 -17.03
C GLY A 56 -4.15 1.80 -16.29
N ARG A 57 -3.50 2.87 -15.87
CA ARG A 57 -2.22 2.82 -15.15
C ARG A 57 -2.19 3.90 -14.08
N VAL A 58 -1.46 3.66 -13.00
CA VAL A 58 -1.25 4.63 -11.92
C VAL A 58 0.24 4.98 -11.83
N CYS A 59 0.53 6.28 -11.70
CA CYS A 59 1.89 6.80 -11.64
C CYS A 59 2.04 7.82 -10.49
N SER A 60 3.29 8.05 -10.09
CA SER A 60 3.66 9.08 -9.11
C SER A 60 3.26 10.47 -9.61
N PRO A 61 3.18 11.50 -8.74
CA PRO A 61 2.86 12.86 -9.15
C PRO A 61 3.86 13.50 -10.15
N THR A 62 5.04 12.92 -10.35
CA THR A 62 5.98 13.34 -11.39
C THR A 62 5.78 12.63 -12.73
N GLY A 63 4.87 11.64 -12.79
CA GLY A 63 4.64 10.77 -13.94
C GLY A 63 5.80 9.83 -14.28
N GLY A 64 6.87 9.83 -13.47
CA GLY A 64 8.12 9.13 -13.76
C GLY A 64 8.18 7.70 -13.24
N ASP A 65 7.44 7.38 -12.18
CA ASP A 65 7.42 6.08 -11.52
C ASP A 65 6.00 5.49 -11.47
N TRP A 66 5.90 4.16 -11.50
CA TRP A 66 4.63 3.45 -11.45
C TRP A 66 4.26 3.08 -10.01
N ILE A 67 3.00 3.27 -9.65
CA ILE A 67 2.52 2.90 -8.32
C ILE A 67 2.05 1.45 -8.36
N VAL A 68 2.67 0.62 -7.54
CA VAL A 68 2.33 -0.80 -7.40
C VAL A 68 1.34 -0.97 -6.27
N ASP A 69 0.39 -1.89 -6.44
CA ASP A 69 -0.59 -2.25 -5.42
C ASP A 69 -1.46 -1.06 -4.98
N ALA A 70 -1.79 -0.16 -5.91
CA ALA A 70 -2.84 0.83 -5.75
C ALA A 70 -4.19 0.16 -6.00
N TYR A 71 -5.15 0.40 -5.11
CA TYR A 71 -6.50 -0.11 -5.23
C TYR A 71 -7.31 0.78 -6.17
N VAL A 72 -7.94 0.18 -7.18
CA VAL A 72 -8.75 0.87 -8.18
C VAL A 72 -10.13 0.24 -8.18
N TYR A 73 -11.19 1.04 -8.14
CA TYR A 73 -12.54 0.52 -8.13
C TYR A 73 -13.58 1.46 -8.75
N VAL A 74 -14.70 0.87 -9.17
CA VAL A 74 -15.93 1.55 -9.59
C VAL A 74 -17.08 0.92 -8.82
N GLU A 75 -17.91 1.75 -8.17
CA GLU A 75 -19.16 1.32 -7.56
C GLU A 75 -20.28 1.34 -8.60
N ILE A 76 -21.00 0.22 -8.76
CA ILE A 76 -22.05 0.07 -9.76
C ILE A 76 -23.42 0.02 -9.09
N ASP A 77 -24.28 0.97 -9.45
CA ASP A 77 -25.72 0.98 -9.15
C ASP A 77 -26.50 0.89 -10.47
N THR A 78 -26.95 -0.32 -10.81
CA THR A 78 -27.56 -0.62 -12.11
C THR A 78 -28.99 -0.08 -12.24
N ASN A 79 -29.65 0.18 -11.12
CA ASN A 79 -31.05 0.59 -11.09
C ASN A 79 -31.23 2.07 -10.64
N ASN A 80 -30.13 2.71 -10.26
CA ASN A 80 -30.01 4.10 -9.83
C ASN A 80 -30.87 4.42 -8.60
N ASP A 81 -31.04 3.46 -7.68
CA ASP A 81 -31.79 3.60 -6.42
C ASP A 81 -30.94 4.10 -5.24
N GLY A 82 -29.64 4.30 -5.45
CA GLY A 82 -28.66 4.74 -4.47
C GLY A 82 -28.04 3.61 -3.64
N VAL A 83 -28.28 2.35 -4.00
CA VAL A 83 -27.66 1.18 -3.40
C VAL A 83 -26.67 0.57 -4.39
N ILE A 84 -25.43 0.40 -3.96
CA ILE A 84 -24.40 -0.26 -4.77
C ILE A 84 -24.75 -1.75 -4.92
N ASP A 85 -24.92 -2.19 -6.16
CA ASP A 85 -25.19 -3.59 -6.51
C ASP A 85 -23.92 -4.43 -6.44
N TYR A 86 -22.82 -3.91 -7.00
CA TYR A 86 -21.49 -4.52 -6.94
C TYR A 86 -20.37 -3.50 -7.14
N ILE A 87 -19.15 -3.91 -6.81
CA ILE A 87 -17.92 -3.16 -7.05
C ILE A 87 -17.11 -3.94 -8.09
N SER A 88 -16.63 -3.25 -9.12
CA SER A 88 -15.58 -3.75 -10.00
C SER A 88 -14.27 -3.15 -9.53
N ASP A 89 -13.32 -3.99 -9.12
CA ASP A 89 -12.05 -3.58 -8.55
C ASP A 89 -10.85 -4.33 -9.13
N ASP A 90 -9.66 -3.74 -8.97
CA ASP A 90 -8.38 -4.36 -9.25
C ASP A 90 -7.27 -3.66 -8.44
N TYR A 91 -6.10 -4.30 -8.35
CA TYR A 91 -4.89 -3.71 -7.82
C TYR A 91 -3.87 -3.52 -8.93
N THR A 92 -3.15 -2.41 -8.89
CA THR A 92 -2.11 -2.19 -9.89
C THR A 92 -0.99 -3.22 -9.75
N ASN A 93 -0.55 -3.78 -10.88
CA ASN A 93 0.56 -4.74 -10.91
C ASN A 93 1.93 -4.05 -10.75
N GLY A 94 3.04 -4.81 -10.86
CA GLY A 94 4.41 -4.28 -10.77
C GLY A 94 4.78 -3.25 -11.83
N GLU A 95 3.99 -3.15 -12.91
CA GLU A 95 4.10 -2.10 -13.92
C GLU A 95 3.06 -1.00 -13.72
N GLY A 96 2.26 -1.00 -12.66
CA GLY A 96 1.24 0.01 -12.37
C GLY A 96 -0.07 -0.13 -13.15
N PHE A 97 -0.24 -1.21 -13.93
CA PHE A 97 -1.46 -1.43 -14.73
C PHE A 97 -2.58 -2.07 -13.90
N TYR A 98 -3.81 -1.68 -14.20
CA TYR A 98 -5.04 -2.29 -13.67
C TYR A 98 -6.04 -2.58 -14.79
N THR A 99 -6.99 -3.47 -14.54
CA THR A 99 -8.11 -3.80 -15.43
C THR A 99 -9.39 -4.04 -14.63
N LEU A 100 -10.32 -3.10 -14.73
CA LEU A 100 -11.68 -3.26 -14.22
C LEU A 100 -12.51 -3.98 -15.27
N ASN A 101 -13.14 -5.08 -14.89
CA ASN A 101 -14.01 -5.87 -15.77
C ASN A 101 -15.47 -5.66 -15.39
N ASP A 102 -16.36 -6.24 -16.19
CA ASP A 102 -17.77 -6.30 -15.87
C ASP A 102 -18.45 -4.92 -15.71
N LEU A 103 -18.03 -3.91 -16.50
CA LEU A 103 -18.54 -2.53 -16.42
C LEU A 103 -19.71 -2.29 -17.41
N PRO A 104 -20.85 -1.73 -16.96
CA PRO A 104 -21.90 -1.26 -17.86
C PRO A 104 -21.38 -0.16 -18.80
N GLN A 105 -21.95 -0.03 -19.99
CA GLN A 105 -21.60 1.08 -20.88
C GLN A 105 -22.09 2.42 -20.28
N GLY A 106 -21.29 3.48 -20.41
CA GLY A 106 -21.65 4.85 -20.03
C GLY A 106 -20.69 5.48 -19.04
N GLU A 107 -21.10 6.61 -18.46
CA GLU A 107 -20.29 7.37 -17.51
C GLU A 107 -20.23 6.68 -16.14
N HIS A 108 -19.01 6.47 -15.64
CA HIS A 108 -18.72 5.92 -14.32
C HIS A 108 -17.71 6.80 -13.59
N ILE A 109 -17.74 6.76 -12.26
CA ILE A 109 -16.71 7.35 -11.41
C ILE A 109 -15.71 6.26 -11.04
N VAL A 110 -14.45 6.45 -11.43
CA VAL A 110 -13.33 5.58 -11.07
C VAL A 110 -12.63 6.20 -9.87
N TYR A 111 -12.50 5.40 -8.83
CA TYR A 111 -11.76 5.72 -7.61
C TYR A 111 -10.42 4.98 -7.63
N ILE A 112 -9.36 5.68 -7.28
CA ILE A 112 -8.01 5.12 -7.13
C ILE A 112 -7.48 5.55 -5.77
N SER A 113 -6.86 4.63 -5.04
CA SER A 113 -6.24 4.93 -3.75
C SER A 113 -4.98 4.10 -3.52
N LYS A 114 -3.96 4.73 -2.96
CA LYS A 114 -2.78 4.10 -2.35
C LYS A 114 -2.45 4.90 -1.10
N GLY A 115 -2.71 4.32 0.08
CA GLY A 115 -2.67 5.08 1.33
C GLY A 115 -3.59 6.30 1.28
N SER A 116 -3.06 7.46 1.65
CA SER A 116 -3.71 8.77 1.61
C SER A 116 -3.65 9.45 0.23
N PHE A 117 -2.97 8.86 -0.75
CA PHE A 117 -2.97 9.33 -2.13
C PHE A 117 -4.19 8.78 -2.85
N THR A 118 -4.99 9.66 -3.44
CA THR A 118 -6.29 9.27 -4.02
C THR A 118 -6.50 9.90 -5.38
N LYS A 119 -7.48 9.42 -6.13
CA LYS A 119 -7.99 10.09 -7.33
C LYS A 119 -9.43 9.69 -7.57
N GLU A 120 -10.21 10.66 -8.01
CA GLU A 120 -11.54 10.45 -8.54
C GLU A 120 -11.58 10.98 -9.98
N MET A 121 -12.08 10.16 -10.91
CA MET A 121 -12.22 10.59 -12.30
C MET A 121 -13.47 10.01 -12.94
N VAL A 122 -14.18 10.86 -13.70
CA VAL A 122 -15.32 10.43 -14.51
C VAL A 122 -14.80 9.87 -15.84
N VAL A 123 -15.23 8.65 -16.18
CA VAL A 123 -14.83 7.92 -17.38
C VAL A 123 -16.06 7.44 -18.14
N ASP A 124 -16.11 7.69 -19.44
CA ASP A 124 -17.11 7.10 -20.34
C ASP A 124 -16.63 5.73 -20.83
N VAL A 125 -17.25 4.66 -20.31
CA VAL A 125 -16.96 3.26 -20.68
C VAL A 125 -17.65 2.95 -22.00
N LEU A 126 -16.84 2.68 -23.02
CA LEU A 126 -17.26 2.33 -24.37
C LEU A 126 -17.47 0.81 -24.53
N PRO A 127 -18.21 0.37 -25.57
CA PRO A 127 -18.30 -1.04 -25.93
C PRO A 127 -16.93 -1.69 -26.10
N GLY A 128 -16.70 -2.82 -25.40
CA GLY A 128 -15.43 -3.53 -25.41
C GLY A 128 -14.46 -3.02 -24.33
N THR A 129 -13.22 -2.71 -24.72
CA THR A 129 -12.18 -2.23 -23.79
C THR A 129 -11.95 -0.73 -23.97
N THR A 130 -12.16 0.02 -22.90
CA THR A 130 -11.81 1.43 -22.80
C THR A 130 -10.39 1.55 -22.24
N GLU A 131 -9.48 2.17 -22.98
CA GLU A 131 -8.10 2.43 -22.53
C GLU A 131 -7.97 3.89 -22.09
N LEU A 132 -7.56 4.11 -20.84
CA LEU A 132 -7.31 5.45 -20.34
C LEU A 132 -5.97 5.99 -20.87
N PRO A 133 -5.92 7.29 -21.20
CA PRO A 133 -4.68 7.89 -21.65
C PRO A 133 -3.66 7.98 -20.51
N PHE A 134 -2.37 8.01 -20.85
CA PHE A 134 -1.30 8.03 -19.84
C PHE A 134 -1.26 9.33 -19.02
N ASP A 135 -1.79 10.43 -19.54
CA ASP A 135 -1.78 11.74 -18.87
C ASP A 135 -2.78 11.84 -17.70
N VAL A 136 -3.57 10.80 -17.44
CA VAL A 136 -4.47 10.72 -16.28
C VAL A 136 -4.03 9.69 -15.23
N CYS A 137 -2.76 9.25 -15.23
CA CYS A 137 -2.28 8.25 -14.27
C CYS A 137 -1.92 8.79 -12.87
N GLU A 138 -1.68 10.10 -12.72
CA GLU A 138 -1.17 10.69 -11.48
C GLU A 138 -2.25 10.76 -10.39
N LEU A 139 -1.90 10.43 -9.14
CA LEU A 139 -2.77 10.58 -7.97
C LEU A 139 -2.76 12.02 -7.42
N ASP A 140 -3.89 12.44 -6.85
CA ASP A 140 -3.98 13.63 -6.02
C ASP A 140 -3.21 13.41 -4.71
N GLN A 141 -2.50 14.45 -4.28
CA GLN A 141 -1.59 14.38 -3.14
C GLN A 141 -2.31 14.70 -1.83
N PRO A 142 -1.97 14.01 -0.73
CA PRO A 142 -2.42 14.37 0.61
C PRO A 142 -1.76 15.67 1.10
N SER A 143 -2.36 16.28 2.12
CA SER A 143 -1.77 17.39 2.86
C SER A 143 -0.68 16.85 3.80
N ILE A 144 0.59 17.20 3.54
CA ILE A 144 1.73 16.64 4.27
C ILE A 144 2.42 17.70 5.15
N ALA A 145 2.74 17.31 6.39
CA ALA A 145 3.70 18.02 7.24
C ALA A 145 4.98 17.20 7.39
N VAL A 146 6.13 17.89 7.39
CA VAL A 146 7.43 17.29 7.68
C VAL A 146 8.05 18.02 8.87
N VAL A 147 8.48 17.27 9.87
CA VAL A 147 9.29 17.76 10.98
C VAL A 147 10.75 17.53 10.64
N ASP A 148 11.51 18.62 10.54
CA ASP A 148 12.94 18.62 10.21
C ASP A 148 13.77 17.85 11.24
N GLY A 149 14.92 17.32 10.79
CA GLY A 149 15.81 16.47 11.57
C GLY A 149 17.28 16.73 11.25
N GLU A 150 18.17 16.40 12.18
CA GLU A 150 19.63 16.55 11.98
C GLU A 150 20.23 15.42 11.13
N TYR A 151 19.59 14.25 11.11
CA TYR A 151 20.14 13.03 10.54
C TYR A 151 19.31 12.44 9.40
N ASP A 152 18.12 13.00 9.16
CA ASP A 152 17.17 12.53 8.16
C ASP A 152 16.53 13.70 7.43
N HIS A 153 16.34 13.52 6.13
CA HIS A 153 15.84 14.53 5.21
C HIS A 153 14.81 13.93 4.24
N ILE A 154 13.72 13.36 4.77
CA ILE A 154 12.63 12.79 3.96
C ILE A 154 12.05 13.82 2.97
N GLU A 155 12.12 15.10 3.32
CA GLU A 155 11.69 16.20 2.46
C GLU A 155 12.44 16.26 1.13
N GLN A 156 13.68 15.78 1.06
CA GLN A 156 14.42 15.69 -0.20
C GLN A 156 13.81 14.61 -1.10
N ILE A 157 13.42 13.46 -0.53
CA ILE A 157 12.73 12.39 -1.26
C ILE A 157 11.36 12.87 -1.73
N LEU A 158 10.61 13.58 -0.88
CA LEU A 158 9.32 14.17 -1.28
C LEU A 158 9.48 15.17 -2.42
N GLN A 159 10.51 16.03 -2.40
CA GLN A 159 10.82 16.93 -3.51
C GLN A 159 11.13 16.20 -4.82
N GLU A 160 11.91 15.12 -4.77
CA GLU A 160 12.23 14.29 -5.94
C GLU A 160 10.99 13.61 -6.51
N LEU A 161 10.05 13.22 -5.64
CA LEU A 161 8.75 12.68 -6.01
C LEU A 161 7.73 13.74 -6.47
N GLY A 162 8.08 15.02 -6.43
CA GLY A 162 7.18 16.12 -6.77
C GLY A 162 6.02 16.29 -5.79
N ILE A 163 6.21 15.84 -4.54
CA ILE A 163 5.21 15.90 -3.49
C ILE A 163 5.36 17.21 -2.70
N GLU A 164 4.27 17.95 -2.55
CA GLU A 164 4.22 19.18 -1.77
C GLU A 164 4.08 18.90 -0.27
N TYR A 165 4.70 19.74 0.56
CA TYR A 165 4.67 19.58 2.01
C TYR A 165 4.90 20.90 2.75
N THR A 166 4.49 20.93 4.02
CA THR A 166 4.83 22.02 4.96
C THR A 166 5.98 21.57 5.87
N LEU A 167 7.11 22.28 5.82
CA LEU A 167 8.25 22.00 6.69
C LEU A 167 8.14 22.74 8.03
N TYR A 168 8.35 22.01 9.11
CA TYR A 168 8.41 22.50 10.47
C TYR A 168 9.81 22.30 11.05
N ASP A 169 10.42 23.37 11.54
CA ASP A 169 11.60 23.25 12.40
C ASP A 169 11.21 22.74 13.80
N ASN A 170 12.20 22.41 14.64
CA ASN A 170 11.96 21.89 15.98
C ASN A 170 11.07 22.78 16.88
N ASN A 171 11.16 24.12 16.74
CA ASN A 171 10.39 25.05 17.58
C ASN A 171 8.92 25.11 17.13
N THR A 172 8.71 25.18 15.82
CA THR A 172 7.39 25.25 15.21
C THR A 172 6.67 23.90 15.27
N ALA A 173 7.39 22.79 15.10
CA ALA A 173 6.88 21.44 15.30
C ALA A 173 6.41 21.22 16.74
N SER A 174 7.18 21.68 17.73
CA SER A 174 6.78 21.63 19.14
C SER A 174 5.43 22.33 19.39
N SER A 175 5.15 23.43 18.67
CA SER A 175 3.85 24.10 18.74
C SER A 175 2.76 23.35 17.99
N MET A 176 3.07 22.76 16.81
CA MET A 176 2.15 21.96 16.01
C MET A 176 1.67 20.72 16.77
N PHE A 177 2.57 19.94 17.38
CA PHE A 177 2.19 18.78 18.22
C PHE A 177 1.39 19.17 19.48
N GLY A 178 1.43 20.44 19.90
CA GLY A 178 0.59 20.95 20.98
C GLY A 178 -0.85 21.25 20.56
N ASN A 179 -1.17 21.19 19.26
CA ASN A 179 -2.45 21.60 18.70
C ASN A 179 -3.01 20.53 17.75
N LEU A 180 -3.88 19.66 18.27
CA LEU A 180 -4.52 18.59 17.50
C LEU A 180 -5.30 19.11 16.28
N GLU A 181 -6.04 20.22 16.42
CA GLU A 181 -6.82 20.80 15.30
C GLU A 181 -5.92 21.22 14.14
N LEU A 182 -4.67 21.64 14.41
CA LEU A 182 -3.69 21.90 13.35
C LEU A 182 -3.11 20.60 12.77
N MET A 183 -2.84 19.60 13.60
CA MET A 183 -2.37 18.29 13.12
C MET A 183 -3.38 17.66 12.16
N GLU A 184 -4.68 17.73 12.49
CA GLU A 184 -5.79 17.20 11.67
C GLU A 184 -6.04 17.98 10.37
N THR A 185 -5.28 19.04 10.08
CA THR A 185 -5.26 19.65 8.74
C THR A 185 -4.32 18.93 7.76
N TYR A 186 -3.53 17.99 8.27
CA TYR A 186 -2.63 17.15 7.49
C TYR A 186 -3.18 15.73 7.45
N ASP A 187 -3.00 15.05 6.33
CA ASP A 187 -3.28 13.63 6.21
C ASP A 187 -2.05 12.81 6.64
N ILE A 188 -0.83 13.35 6.43
CA ILE A 188 0.42 12.67 6.81
C ILE A 188 1.38 13.62 7.57
N ILE A 189 1.98 13.12 8.65
CA ILE A 189 3.06 13.79 9.38
C ILE A 189 4.32 12.92 9.36
N PHE A 190 5.39 13.42 8.75
CA PHE A 190 6.72 12.80 8.79
C PHE A 190 7.55 13.39 9.94
N ILE A 191 8.25 12.53 10.68
CA ILE A 191 9.12 12.89 11.79
C ILE A 191 10.52 12.33 11.53
N ASN A 192 11.43 13.18 11.06
CA ASN A 192 12.82 12.80 10.78
C ASN A 192 13.60 12.50 12.07
N CYS A 193 14.60 11.62 11.97
CA CYS A 193 15.58 11.41 13.04
C CYS A 193 16.34 12.70 13.38
N GLY A 194 16.59 12.91 14.67
CA GLY A 194 17.21 14.13 15.18
C GLY A 194 16.23 15.31 15.28
N SER A 195 14.92 15.04 15.19
CA SER A 195 13.92 16.00 15.64
C SER A 195 14.00 16.18 17.17
N TYR A 196 13.67 17.37 17.64
CA TYR A 196 13.60 17.72 19.06
C TYR A 196 12.26 18.40 19.39
N ALA A 197 11.20 18.03 18.68
CA ALA A 197 9.88 18.67 18.74
C ALA A 197 9.09 18.37 20.05
N ASP A 198 9.76 18.01 21.14
CA ASP A 198 9.25 17.58 22.45
C ASP A 198 8.36 16.33 22.46
N VAL A 199 7.84 15.89 21.31
CA VAL A 199 7.01 14.68 21.16
C VAL A 199 7.77 13.39 21.48
N GLU A 200 9.10 13.44 21.35
CA GLU A 200 10.03 12.39 21.76
C GLU A 200 10.35 12.40 23.27
N ASN A 201 9.67 13.26 24.06
CA ASN A 201 9.85 13.34 25.50
C ASN A 201 8.58 12.90 26.24
N ALA A 202 8.68 11.77 26.96
CA ALA A 202 7.61 11.20 27.78
C ALA A 202 7.01 12.17 28.82
N SER A 203 7.72 13.27 29.14
CA SER A 203 7.23 14.30 30.06
C SER A 203 6.17 15.23 29.46
N ASN A 204 5.85 15.08 28.16
CA ASN A 204 4.85 15.87 27.44
C ASN A 204 3.64 15.02 27.02
N PRO A 205 2.84 14.48 27.98
CA PRO A 205 1.76 13.53 27.68
C PRO A 205 0.70 14.11 26.74
N GLN A 206 0.44 15.42 26.78
CA GLN A 206 -0.51 16.06 25.87
C GLN A 206 -0.11 15.90 24.39
N LYS A 207 1.18 16.09 24.05
CA LYS A 207 1.65 15.96 22.66
C LYS A 207 1.59 14.50 22.20
N ILE A 208 1.95 13.59 23.10
CA ILE A 208 1.86 12.15 22.87
C ILE A 208 0.39 11.72 22.64
N ASP A 209 -0.54 12.27 23.41
CA ASP A 209 -1.97 11.98 23.24
C ASP A 209 -2.51 12.59 21.94
N ASN A 210 -2.06 13.78 21.54
CA ASN A 210 -2.41 14.35 20.23
C ASN A 210 -1.91 13.48 19.07
N VAL A 211 -0.70 12.92 19.15
CA VAL A 211 -0.20 11.95 18.15
C VAL A 211 -1.08 10.71 18.06
N LYS A 212 -1.51 10.16 19.21
CA LYS A 212 -2.44 9.02 19.22
C LYS A 212 -3.77 9.36 18.57
N GLU A 213 -4.34 10.51 18.93
CA GLU A 213 -5.65 10.93 18.45
C GLU A 213 -5.62 11.24 16.96
N PHE A 214 -4.59 11.93 16.49
CA PHE A 214 -4.35 12.20 15.07
C PHE A 214 -4.38 10.90 14.25
N VAL A 215 -3.64 9.88 14.67
CA VAL A 215 -3.63 8.60 13.95
C VAL A 215 -4.97 7.88 14.05
N ASN A 216 -5.59 7.86 15.24
CA ASN A 216 -6.90 7.23 15.38
C ASN A 216 -7.97 7.87 14.48
N ASN A 217 -7.85 9.16 14.20
CA ASN A 217 -8.77 9.96 13.37
C ASN A 217 -8.45 9.91 11.87
N GLY A 218 -7.57 9.02 11.42
CA GLY A 218 -7.25 8.82 10.00
C GLY A 218 -5.91 9.39 9.55
N GLY A 219 -5.20 10.11 10.42
CA GLY A 219 -3.88 10.65 10.10
C GLY A 219 -2.80 9.57 10.03
N SER A 220 -1.86 9.73 9.12
CA SER A 220 -0.74 8.81 8.95
C SER A 220 0.57 9.39 9.49
N ILE A 221 1.41 8.56 10.12
CA ILE A 221 2.73 8.97 10.62
C ILE A 221 3.82 8.12 10.03
N TYR A 222 4.88 8.78 9.57
CA TYR A 222 6.19 8.18 9.37
C TYR A 222 7.16 8.70 10.43
N ALA A 223 7.94 7.81 11.05
CA ALA A 223 9.03 8.18 11.95
C ALA A 223 10.28 7.36 11.64
N SER A 224 11.47 7.97 11.78
CA SER A 224 12.74 7.27 11.53
C SER A 224 13.71 7.33 12.72
N ASP A 225 14.42 6.23 12.92
CA ASP A 225 15.45 6.00 13.92
C ASP A 225 15.09 6.55 15.32
N HIS A 226 15.70 7.64 15.80
CA HIS A 226 15.45 8.17 17.16
C HIS A 226 14.04 8.74 17.33
N ALA A 227 13.37 9.11 16.23
CA ALA A 227 11.96 9.49 16.27
C ALA A 227 11.05 8.33 16.72
N ALA A 228 11.58 7.12 16.86
CA ALA A 228 10.95 5.99 17.56
C ALA A 228 10.28 6.37 18.89
N TYR A 229 10.84 7.32 19.63
CA TYR A 229 10.23 7.73 20.90
C TYR A 229 8.83 8.31 20.71
N SER A 230 8.59 9.05 19.63
CA SER A 230 7.27 9.63 19.32
C SER A 230 6.21 8.52 19.20
N ILE A 231 6.50 7.47 18.44
CA ILE A 231 5.59 6.34 18.24
C ILE A 231 5.60 5.34 19.40
N GLY A 232 6.72 5.17 20.10
CA GLY A 232 6.85 4.24 21.22
C GLY A 232 6.07 4.72 22.44
N TYR A 233 6.02 6.04 22.67
CA TYR A 233 5.15 6.62 23.70
C TYR A 233 3.69 6.70 23.28
N ALA A 234 3.42 6.96 21.99
CA ALA A 234 2.05 6.99 21.47
C ALA A 234 1.41 5.60 21.43
N PHE A 235 2.15 4.58 20.99
CA PHE A 235 1.64 3.24 20.73
C PHE A 235 2.48 2.16 21.43
N PRO A 236 2.59 2.18 22.78
CA PRO A 236 3.48 1.28 23.54
C PRO A 236 3.09 -0.20 23.46
N ASN A 237 1.89 -0.52 22.96
CA ASN A 237 1.45 -1.90 22.73
C ASN A 237 1.72 -2.38 21.30
N ALA A 238 2.21 -1.52 20.40
CA ALA A 238 2.55 -1.87 19.02
C ALA A 238 4.00 -2.33 18.92
N VAL A 239 4.90 -1.52 19.47
CA VAL A 239 6.35 -1.66 19.30
C VAL A 239 7.04 -1.53 20.65
N ASP A 240 8.07 -2.34 20.86
CA ASP A 240 8.97 -2.24 22.01
C ASP A 240 10.41 -2.18 21.50
N PHE A 241 11.24 -1.37 22.15
CA PHE A 241 12.61 -1.10 21.73
C PHE A 241 13.59 -1.49 22.84
N ILE A 242 14.74 -2.07 22.47
CA ILE A 242 15.86 -2.20 23.41
C ILE A 242 16.42 -0.81 23.74
N GLY A 243 16.31 0.11 22.79
CA GLY A 243 16.85 1.47 22.86
C GLY A 243 17.96 1.70 21.85
N VAL A 244 18.67 2.81 22.05
CA VAL A 244 19.64 3.39 21.14
C VAL A 244 21.01 2.72 21.27
N ASN A 245 21.08 1.45 20.90
CA ASN A 245 22.23 0.57 21.16
C ASN A 245 22.77 -0.13 19.90
N GLY A 246 22.23 0.19 18.73
CA GLY A 246 22.64 -0.42 17.47
C GLY A 246 24.10 -0.12 17.14
N LEU A 247 24.79 -1.08 16.53
CA LEU A 247 26.17 -0.89 16.07
C LEU A 247 26.19 -0.51 14.59
N ALA A 248 27.12 0.37 14.23
CA ALA A 248 27.40 0.71 12.86
C ALA A 248 27.81 -0.56 12.11
N SER A 249 27.08 -0.88 11.05
CA SER A 249 27.30 -2.08 10.24
C SER A 249 26.45 -2.04 8.99
N THR A 250 26.85 -2.82 7.99
CA THR A 250 26.00 -3.12 6.85
C THR A 250 25.21 -4.39 7.15
N VAL A 251 23.88 -4.31 7.08
CA VAL A 251 22.95 -5.41 7.34
C VAL A 251 22.40 -5.91 6.00
N GLU A 252 22.60 -7.20 5.72
CA GLU A 252 21.87 -7.88 4.66
C GLU A 252 20.45 -8.14 5.16
N ALA A 253 19.49 -7.39 4.61
CA ALA A 253 18.12 -7.35 5.04
C ALA A 253 17.23 -8.18 4.11
N LYS A 254 16.23 -8.83 4.70
CA LYS A 254 15.15 -9.51 4.00
C LYS A 254 14.00 -8.55 3.83
N ILE A 255 13.57 -8.36 2.60
CA ILE A 255 12.33 -7.66 2.26
C ILE A 255 11.18 -8.65 2.45
N ILE A 256 10.26 -8.31 3.34
CA ILE A 256 9.13 -9.17 3.71
C ILE A 256 7.85 -8.70 3.01
N ASP A 257 7.68 -7.39 2.84
CA ASP A 257 6.53 -6.78 2.17
C ASP A 257 6.50 -7.20 0.67
N PRO A 258 5.40 -7.83 0.18
CA PRO A 258 5.31 -8.30 -1.20
C PRO A 258 5.34 -7.19 -2.26
N THR A 259 4.83 -6.00 -1.94
CA THR A 259 4.80 -4.85 -2.84
C THR A 259 6.22 -4.32 -3.03
N MET A 260 6.98 -4.19 -1.94
CA MET A 260 8.40 -3.88 -1.96
C MET A 260 9.20 -4.92 -2.75
N GLN A 261 8.93 -6.22 -2.58
CA GLN A 261 9.59 -7.26 -3.37
C GLN A 261 9.31 -7.12 -4.88
N THR A 262 8.08 -6.73 -5.23
CA THR A 262 7.67 -6.50 -6.62
C THR A 262 8.40 -5.30 -7.21
N ILE A 263 8.46 -4.18 -6.48
CA ILE A 263 9.14 -2.95 -6.90
C ILE A 263 10.65 -3.18 -7.09
N LEU A 264 11.26 -3.96 -6.20
CA LEU A 264 12.70 -4.23 -6.22
C LEU A 264 13.10 -5.38 -7.14
N GLU A 265 12.14 -6.20 -7.59
CA GLU A 265 12.38 -7.50 -8.20
C GLU A 265 13.33 -8.39 -7.37
N SER A 266 13.29 -8.23 -6.04
CA SER A 266 14.21 -8.84 -5.08
C SER A 266 13.56 -9.06 -3.71
N SER A 267 13.93 -10.14 -3.03
CA SER A 267 13.59 -10.40 -1.62
C SER A 267 14.63 -9.89 -0.63
N ASP A 268 15.70 -9.27 -1.13
CA ASP A 268 16.87 -8.88 -0.36
C ASP A 268 17.27 -7.45 -0.68
N ALA A 269 17.71 -6.73 0.34
CA ALA A 269 18.34 -5.41 0.22
C ALA A 269 19.47 -5.28 1.23
N THR A 270 20.34 -4.31 1.01
CA THR A 270 21.43 -4.00 1.93
C THR A 270 21.14 -2.68 2.61
N ILE A 271 21.10 -2.66 3.95
CA ILE A 271 20.90 -1.46 4.76
C ILE A 271 22.23 -1.11 5.44
N ASP A 272 22.74 0.09 5.20
CA ASP A 272 23.96 0.62 5.77
C ASP A 272 23.67 1.49 7.01
N TYR A 273 24.04 1.00 8.18
CA TYR A 273 24.06 1.78 9.42
C TYR A 273 25.44 2.41 9.55
N ASP A 274 25.61 3.62 9.02
CA ASP A 274 26.89 4.35 9.01
C ASP A 274 27.34 4.82 10.41
N LEU A 275 26.37 5.00 11.32
CA LEU A 275 26.58 5.45 12.69
C LEU A 275 26.21 4.36 13.72
N ASN A 276 26.88 4.41 14.87
CA ASN A 276 26.44 3.66 16.04
C ASN A 276 25.28 4.40 16.70
N GLN A 277 24.66 3.74 17.69
CA GLN A 277 23.60 4.33 18.49
C GLN A 277 22.37 4.67 17.62
N TRP A 278 21.95 3.72 16.79
CA TRP A 278 20.62 3.71 16.19
C TRP A 278 19.67 2.87 17.05
N MET A 279 18.36 3.06 16.85
CA MET A 279 17.28 2.49 17.65
C MET A 279 17.01 1.03 17.28
N VAL A 280 17.12 0.14 18.26
CA VAL A 280 16.95 -1.30 18.02
C VAL A 280 15.62 -1.79 18.56
N PHE A 281 14.82 -2.45 17.72
CA PHE A 281 13.61 -3.16 18.14
C PHE A 281 13.91 -4.25 19.16
N ASN A 282 13.07 -4.39 20.18
CA ASN A 282 13.02 -5.57 21.02
C ASN A 282 12.02 -6.58 20.45
N THR A 283 10.76 -6.15 20.32
CA THR A 283 9.64 -6.96 19.83
C THR A 283 8.58 -6.07 19.19
N VAL A 284 7.76 -6.64 18.33
CA VAL A 284 6.56 -6.00 17.78
C VAL A 284 5.34 -6.87 18.07
N ALA A 285 4.16 -6.25 18.16
CA ALA A 285 2.91 -6.98 18.37
C ALA A 285 2.52 -7.79 17.13
N SER A 286 1.66 -8.80 17.30
CA SER A 286 1.26 -9.70 16.21
C SER A 286 0.43 -9.04 15.10
N ASN A 287 -0.10 -7.84 15.35
CA ASN A 287 -0.82 -7.03 14.37
C ASN A 287 0.04 -5.92 13.76
N VAL A 288 1.36 -5.97 13.98
CA VAL A 288 2.33 -5.09 13.31
C VAL A 288 2.93 -5.88 12.15
N GLU A 289 2.89 -5.27 10.97
CA GLU A 289 3.52 -5.81 9.79
C GLU A 289 5.00 -5.47 9.79
N VAL A 290 5.85 -6.48 9.61
CA VAL A 290 7.29 -6.28 9.42
C VAL A 290 7.53 -6.18 7.93
N LEU A 291 8.02 -5.03 7.47
CA LEU A 291 8.27 -4.75 6.05
C LEU A 291 9.68 -5.23 5.65
N VAL A 292 10.64 -4.99 6.54
CA VAL A 292 12.05 -5.32 6.35
C VAL A 292 12.59 -5.91 7.65
N SER A 293 13.40 -6.96 7.57
CA SER A 293 14.04 -7.59 8.73
C SER A 293 15.51 -7.91 8.48
N GLY A 294 16.31 -8.09 9.52
CA GLY A 294 17.71 -8.48 9.36
C GLY A 294 18.37 -8.90 10.66
N ASP A 295 19.59 -9.42 10.53
CA ASP A 295 20.42 -9.83 11.65
C ASP A 295 21.14 -8.61 12.22
N VAL A 296 20.87 -8.29 13.50
CA VAL A 296 21.27 -7.01 14.11
C VAL A 296 22.26 -7.23 15.25
N GLN A 297 23.35 -6.47 15.20
CA GLN A 297 24.31 -6.35 16.30
C GLN A 297 24.06 -5.09 17.13
N PHE A 298 24.03 -5.24 18.45
CA PHE A 298 23.81 -4.13 19.39
C PHE A 298 24.55 -4.35 20.72
N ILE A 299 24.72 -3.28 21.50
CA ILE A 299 25.24 -3.36 22.87
C ILE A 299 24.08 -3.67 23.83
N ASN A 300 24.14 -4.82 24.50
CA ASN A 300 23.10 -5.21 25.45
C ASN A 300 23.28 -4.56 26.84
N SER A 301 22.36 -4.83 27.76
CA SER A 301 22.35 -4.29 29.12
C SER A 301 23.56 -4.64 29.98
N THR A 302 24.37 -5.63 29.57
CA THR A 302 25.62 -6.01 30.24
C THR A 302 26.86 -5.38 29.58
N ASN A 303 26.65 -4.42 28.67
CA ASN A 303 27.70 -3.74 27.91
C ASN A 303 28.54 -4.71 27.05
N SER A 304 27.87 -5.71 26.47
CA SER A 304 28.47 -6.70 25.56
C SER A 304 27.76 -6.66 24.20
N VAL A 305 28.49 -6.99 23.14
CA VAL A 305 27.91 -7.14 21.80
C VAL A 305 27.02 -8.38 21.77
N GLU A 306 25.77 -8.20 21.36
CA GLU A 306 24.79 -9.25 21.13
C GLU A 306 24.36 -9.22 19.66
N LEU A 307 24.15 -10.41 19.08
CA LEU A 307 23.57 -10.58 17.75
C LEU A 307 22.19 -11.21 17.92
N ARG A 308 21.16 -10.60 17.35
CA ARG A 308 19.82 -11.18 17.24
C ARG A 308 19.40 -11.23 15.79
N ASN A 309 18.90 -12.39 15.38
CA ASN A 309 18.53 -12.66 14.01
C ASN A 309 17.09 -12.24 13.73
N ASP A 310 16.81 -11.89 12.47
CA ASP A 310 15.46 -11.58 11.98
C ASP A 310 14.72 -10.50 12.81
N LEU A 311 15.44 -9.48 13.30
CA LEU A 311 14.80 -8.34 13.94
C LEU A 311 14.13 -7.43 12.90
N PRO A 312 12.98 -6.81 13.21
CA PRO A 312 12.40 -5.78 12.36
C PRO A 312 13.38 -4.62 12.16
N LEU A 313 13.43 -4.09 10.94
CA LEU A 313 14.17 -2.88 10.55
C LEU A 313 13.22 -1.80 9.99
N ALA A 314 12.07 -2.24 9.44
CA ALA A 314 10.97 -1.37 9.08
C ALA A 314 9.64 -2.06 9.38
N VAL A 315 8.65 -1.30 9.85
CA VAL A 315 7.33 -1.81 10.23
C VAL A 315 6.22 -0.88 9.77
N ARG A 316 5.02 -1.45 9.56
CA ARG A 316 3.76 -0.74 9.33
C ARG A 316 2.68 -1.28 10.25
N TYR A 317 1.81 -0.42 10.76
CA TYR A 317 0.63 -0.88 11.51
C TYR A 317 -0.48 0.17 11.54
N GLU A 318 -1.71 -0.34 11.51
CA GLU A 318 -2.93 0.46 11.60
C GLU A 318 -3.32 0.79 13.05
N ARG A 319 -3.80 2.02 13.30
CA ARG A 319 -4.42 2.42 14.57
C ARG A 319 -5.61 3.33 14.30
N GLY A 320 -6.80 2.89 14.72
CA GLY A 320 -8.03 3.56 14.35
C GLY A 320 -8.19 3.53 12.83
N GLU A 321 -8.29 4.70 12.21
CA GLU A 321 -8.43 4.87 10.76
C GLU A 321 -7.12 5.24 10.06
N GLY A 322 -6.02 5.43 10.79
CA GLY A 322 -4.73 5.87 10.23
C GLY A 322 -3.59 4.86 10.37
N THR A 323 -2.48 5.18 9.70
CA THR A 323 -1.33 4.28 9.52
C THR A 323 -0.10 4.81 10.24
N VAL A 324 0.71 3.91 10.81
CA VAL A 324 2.06 4.27 11.30
C VAL A 324 3.10 3.42 10.60
N VAL A 325 4.07 4.09 9.95
CA VAL A 325 5.28 3.47 9.39
C VAL A 325 6.50 3.92 10.19
N TYR A 326 7.42 3.00 10.42
CA TYR A 326 8.67 3.31 11.09
C TYR A 326 9.86 2.54 10.51
N THR A 327 11.00 3.21 10.44
CA THR A 327 12.29 2.65 10.01
C THR A 327 13.36 2.86 11.08
N THR A 328 14.25 1.89 11.28
CA THR A 328 15.40 2.02 12.21
C THR A 328 16.61 2.71 11.57
N PHE A 329 16.58 2.94 10.27
CA PHE A 329 17.70 3.45 9.47
C PHE A 329 17.39 4.85 8.93
N HIS A 330 18.44 5.63 8.72
CA HIS A 330 18.32 6.96 8.12
C HIS A 330 17.88 6.87 6.66
N ASN A 331 16.98 7.77 6.25
CA ASN A 331 16.48 7.93 4.90
C ASN A 331 17.46 8.67 3.96
N GLU A 332 18.39 9.47 4.48
CA GLU A 332 19.31 10.27 3.66
C GLU A 332 20.66 9.61 3.33
N ARG A 333 21.07 8.56 4.07
CA ARG A 333 22.47 8.10 4.10
C ARG A 333 22.74 6.69 3.60
N GLN A 334 21.78 6.10 2.91
CA GLN A 334 21.92 4.73 2.39
C GLN A 334 22.67 4.67 1.06
N GLY A 335 23.84 5.33 1.00
CA GLY A 335 24.86 5.18 -0.03
C GLY A 335 24.34 4.94 -1.45
N SER A 336 23.37 5.73 -1.93
CA SER A 336 22.82 5.62 -3.30
C SER A 336 22.48 4.18 -3.74
N THR A 337 21.98 3.34 -2.83
CA THR A 337 21.45 2.04 -3.25
C THR A 337 20.01 2.25 -3.68
N PHE A 338 19.77 2.17 -5.00
CA PHE A 338 18.46 2.24 -5.65
C PHE A 338 17.35 1.49 -4.90
N ALA A 339 17.70 0.42 -4.19
CA ALA A 339 16.77 -0.35 -3.39
C ALA A 339 16.15 0.45 -2.23
N VAL A 340 16.94 1.16 -1.41
CA VAL A 340 16.39 1.88 -0.24
C VAL A 340 15.49 3.02 -0.70
N ASP A 341 15.90 3.78 -1.72
CA ASP A 341 15.07 4.87 -2.25
C ASP A 341 13.69 4.34 -2.66
N LYS A 342 13.64 3.20 -3.35
CA LYS A 342 12.39 2.54 -3.75
C LYS A 342 11.58 1.99 -2.57
N LEU A 343 12.22 1.49 -1.52
CA LEU A 343 11.53 1.08 -0.28
C LEU A 343 10.87 2.30 0.39
N LEU A 344 11.59 3.42 0.49
CA LEU A 344 11.08 4.64 1.09
C LEU A 344 9.94 5.24 0.27
N GLN A 345 10.05 5.21 -1.07
CA GLN A 345 8.95 5.61 -1.96
C GLN A 345 7.69 4.77 -1.70
N GLU A 346 7.81 3.44 -1.63
CA GLU A 346 6.66 2.58 -1.31
C GLU A 346 6.07 2.89 0.07
N MET A 347 6.92 3.11 1.08
CA MET A 347 6.45 3.50 2.41
C MET A 347 5.69 4.81 2.39
N ILE A 348 6.18 5.82 1.66
CA ILE A 348 5.51 7.12 1.49
C ILE A 348 4.12 6.94 0.86
N PHE A 349 4.02 6.19 -0.24
CA PHE A 349 2.73 5.99 -0.91
C PHE A 349 1.78 5.11 -0.09
N SER A 350 2.29 4.23 0.78
CA SER A 350 1.44 3.36 1.62
C SER A 350 0.82 4.04 2.85
N LEU A 351 1.18 5.30 3.14
CA LEU A 351 0.63 6.15 4.19
C LEU A 351 -0.56 6.93 3.67
#